data_AF-A0A4R6V5Q8-F1
#
_entry.id   AF-A0A4R6V5Q8-F1
#
_cell.length_a   1.000
_cell.length_b   1.000
_cell.length_c   1.000
_cell.angle_alpha   90.00
_cell.angle_beta   90.00
_cell.angle_gamma   90.00
#
_symmetry.space_group_name_H-M   'P 1'
#
loop_
_entity.id
_entity.type
_entity.pdbx_description
1 polymer ?
#
loop_
_entity_poly.entity_id
_entity_poly.type
_entity_poly.pdbx_seq_one_letter_code
_entity_poly.pdbx_strand_id
1 'polypeptide(L)' 'MEFAVRYVNGPLQGVGSITQPDSAGEEPPLLQRIPLPSEDHGLRRTVSDMAGGGPTAIYERTGYNEPAGEWEFTLLRVE' A
#
# COMPACT_ATOMS: atom_id res chain seq x y z
N MET A 1 -5.94 14.64 1.12
CA MET A 1 -6.69 14.23 -0.09
C MET A 1 -6.62 12.72 -0.23
N GLU A 2 -7.68 12.06 -0.70
CA GLU A 2 -7.69 10.60 -0.94
C GLU A 2 -7.44 10.31 -2.43
N PHE A 3 -6.60 9.31 -2.71
CA PHE A 3 -6.22 8.90 -4.07
C PHE A 3 -6.50 7.41 -4.28
N ALA A 4 -7.01 7.06 -5.47
CA ALA A 4 -7.13 5.67 -5.90
C ALA A 4 -5.75 5.12 -6.28
N VAL A 5 -5.43 3.93 -5.78
CA VAL A 5 -4.16 3.25 -6.02
C VAL A 5 -4.40 1.81 -6.45
N ARG A 6 -3.49 1.27 -7.26
CA ARG A 6 -3.48 -0.12 -7.67
C ARG A 6 -2.17 -0.77 -7.28
N TYR A 7 -2.25 -1.81 -6.45
CA TYR A 7 -1.08 -2.61 -6.09
C TYR A 7 -0.91 -3.77 -7.08
N VAL A 8 0.29 -3.88 -7.63
CA VAL A 8 0.64 -4.84 -8.68
C VAL A 8 1.74 -5.77 -8.17
N ASN A 9 1.67 -7.05 -8.57
CA ASN A 9 2.69 -8.07 -8.30
C ASN A 9 3.00 -8.33 -6.81
N GLY A 10 2.04 -8.13 -5.91
CA GLY A 10 2.25 -8.40 -4.48
C GLY A 10 1.05 -8.98 -3.73
N PRO A 11 1.20 -9.27 -2.43
CA PRO A 11 0.16 -9.87 -1.59
C PRO A 11 -1.09 -9.00 -1.43
N LEU A 12 -1.02 -7.71 -1.78
CA LEU A 12 -2.14 -6.77 -1.71
C LEU A 12 -2.73 -6.45 -3.09
N GLN A 13 -2.61 -7.38 -4.06
CA GLN A 13 -3.09 -7.19 -5.43
C GLN A 13 -4.54 -6.68 -5.49
N GLY A 14 -4.75 -5.54 -6.16
CA GLY A 14 -6.06 -4.94 -6.32
C GLY A 14 -6.04 -3.41 -6.25
N VAL A 15 -7.25 -2.83 -6.27
CA VAL A 15 -7.48 -1.38 -6.13
C VAL A 15 -7.76 -1.05 -4.67
N GLY A 16 -7.16 0.02 -4.17
CA GLY A 16 -7.39 0.59 -2.84
C GLY A 16 -7.34 2.11 -2.86
N SER A 17 -7.34 2.73 -1.68
CA SER A 17 -7.17 4.17 -1.53
C SER A 17 -6.09 4.49 -0.51
N ILE A 18 -5.41 5.62 -0.71
CA ILE A 18 -4.51 6.20 0.30
C ILE A 18 -4.90 7.64 0.61
N THR A 19 -4.68 8.04 1.86
CA THR A 19 -4.74 9.44 2.26
C THR A 19 -3.34 10.01 2.29
N GLN A 20 -3.14 11.11 1.57
CA GLN A 20 -1.87 11.81 1.57
C GLN A 20 -1.71 12.67 2.83
N PRO A 21 -0.52 12.69 3.47
CA PRO A 21 -0.24 13.61 4.57
C PRO A 21 -0.17 15.05 4.07
N ASP A 22 -0.60 16.00 4.90
CA ASP A 22 -0.79 17.41 4.53
C ASP A 22 0.47 18.09 3.94
N SER A 23 1.66 17.56 4.22
CA SER A 23 2.94 18.12 3.77
C SER A 23 3.51 17.53 2.47
N ALA A 24 2.85 16.56 1.83
CA ALA A 24 3.43 15.82 0.70
C ALA A 24 3.09 16.36 -0.71
N GLY A 25 2.43 17.52 -0.83
CA GLY A 25 2.10 18.14 -2.13
C GLY A 25 0.77 17.66 -2.72
N GLU A 26 0.66 17.48 -4.04
CA GLU A 26 -0.56 16.98 -4.73
C GLU A 26 -0.45 15.51 -5.17
N GLU A 27 0.72 14.90 -5.00
CA GLU A 27 0.96 13.52 -5.43
C GLU A 27 1.12 12.54 -4.25
N PRO A 28 0.68 11.28 -4.40
CA PRO A 28 0.91 10.25 -3.40
C PRO A 28 2.40 9.93 -3.23
N PRO A 29 2.84 9.40 -2.07
CA PRO A 29 4.24 9.03 -1.83
C PRO A 29 4.80 8.05 -2.87
N LEU A 30 6.09 8.22 -3.23
CA LEU A 30 6.80 7.32 -4.16
C LEU A 30 6.95 5.89 -3.61
N LEU A 31 7.14 5.76 -2.29
CA LEU A 31 7.31 4.48 -1.61
C LEU A 31 6.23 4.29 -0.56
N GLN A 32 5.65 3.09 -0.53
CA GLN A 32 4.68 2.68 0.48
C GLN A 32 5.15 1.42 1.19
N ARG A 33 5.01 1.45 2.52
CA ARG A 33 5.37 0.36 3.40
C ARG A 33 4.10 -0.11 4.11
N ILE A 34 3.59 -1.27 3.71
CA ILE A 34 2.30 -1.77 4.17
C ILE A 34 2.50 -3.05 4.99
N PRO A 35 2.12 -3.06 6.28
CA PRO A 35 2.14 -4.26 7.10
C PRO A 35 1.26 -5.34 6.48
N LEU A 36 1.79 -6.55 6.37
CA LEU A 36 0.99 -7.69 5.92
C LEU A 36 0.21 -8.26 7.11
N PRO A 37 -1.02 -8.76 6.87
CA PRO A 37 -1.75 -9.48 7.89
C PRO A 37 -0.92 -10.69 8.34
N SER A 38 -0.66 -10.79 9.63
CA SER A 38 0.00 -11.95 10.24
C SER A 38 -1.04 -13.05 10.44
N GLU A 39 -0.74 -14.30 10.07
CA GLU A 39 -1.60 -15.47 10.34
C GLU A 39 -1.58 -15.93 11.80
N ASP A 40 -1.35 -15.02 12.75
CA ASP A 40 -1.46 -15.39 14.16
C ASP A 40 -2.95 -15.51 14.53
N HIS A 41 -3.39 -16.75 14.79
CA HIS A 41 -4.66 -17.12 15.42
C HIS A 41 -5.95 -17.12 14.58
N GLY A 42 -5.91 -17.43 13.27
CA GLY A 42 -7.12 -17.81 12.51
C GLY A 42 -8.23 -16.74 12.44
N LEU A 43 -7.94 -15.52 12.90
CA LEU A 43 -8.77 -14.34 12.76
C LEU A 43 -8.02 -13.39 11.84
N ARG A 44 -8.62 -13.10 10.68
CA ARG A 44 -8.14 -12.10 9.73
C ARG A 44 -8.34 -10.71 10.34
N ARG A 45 -7.55 -10.37 11.36
CA ARG A 45 -7.60 -9.06 12.02
C ARG A 45 -6.70 -8.10 11.24
N THR A 46 -7.32 -7.27 10.42
CA THR A 46 -6.70 -6.07 9.84
C THR A 46 -6.59 -5.00 10.93
N VAL A 47 -5.84 -5.29 12.01
CA VAL A 47 -5.67 -4.33 13.10
C VAL A 47 -4.21 -3.93 13.14
N SER A 48 -3.99 -2.70 12.68
CA SER A 48 -2.73 -1.97 12.67
C SER A 48 -2.31 -1.53 14.09
N ASP A 49 -2.46 -2.39 15.09
CA ASP A 49 -2.10 -2.15 16.49
C ASP A 49 -0.86 -2.96 16.86
N MET A 50 0.28 -2.61 16.26
CA MET A 50 1.64 -2.69 16.82
C MET A 50 2.63 -2.68 15.66
N ALA A 51 3.23 -1.51 15.44
CA ALA A 51 4.48 -1.40 14.71
C ALA A 51 5.55 -2.24 15.45
N GLY A 52 5.99 -3.34 14.85
CA GLY A 52 7.23 -4.00 15.24
C GLY A 52 7.18 -5.52 15.30
N GLY A 53 7.12 -6.19 14.15
CA GLY A 53 7.50 -7.61 14.08
C GLY A 53 6.92 -8.41 12.91
N GLY A 54 5.83 -7.93 12.30
CA GLY A 54 5.18 -8.62 11.17
C GLY A 54 5.83 -8.32 9.83
N PRO A 55 5.69 -9.23 8.84
CA PRO A 55 6.23 -9.00 7.52
C PRO A 55 5.55 -7.79 6.87
N THR A 56 6.31 -7.04 6.07
CA THR A 56 5.89 -5.78 5.48
C THR A 56 6.17 -5.78 3.99
N ALA A 57 5.18 -5.44 3.17
CA ALA A 57 5.39 -5.28 1.74
C ALA A 57 5.80 -3.84 1.41
N ILE A 58 6.88 -3.71 0.63
CA ILE A 58 7.37 -2.44 0.12
C ILE A 58 6.95 -2.32 -1.34
N TYR A 59 6.19 -1.28 -1.66
CA TYR A 59 5.76 -0.95 -3.01
C TYR A 59 6.36 0.39 -3.46
N GLU A 60 6.64 0.49 -4.75
CA GLU A 60 7.09 1.71 -5.41
C GLU A 60 6.06 2.17 -6.44
N ARG A 61 5.81 3.49 -6.48
CA ARG A 61 4.97 4.13 -7.48
C ARG A 61 5.65 4.03 -8.84
N THR A 62 5.10 3.23 -9.73
CA THR A 62 5.67 2.96 -11.06
C THR A 62 5.04 3.79 -12.17
N GLY A 63 3.85 4.36 -11.95
CA GLY A 63 3.18 5.18 -12.96
C GLY A 63 1.79 5.63 -12.55
N TYR A 64 1.12 6.31 -13.48
CA TYR A 64 -0.27 6.71 -13.38
C TYR A 64 -1.05 6.11 -14.55
N ASN A 65 -2.08 5.33 -14.23
CA ASN A 65 -3.00 4.76 -15.20
C ASN A 65 -4.08 5.79 -15.52
N GLU A 66 -3.79 6.67 -16.49
CA GLU A 66 -4.70 7.74 -16.91
C GLU A 66 -6.12 7.24 -17.26
N PRO A 67 -6.32 6.13 -18.00
CA PRO A 67 -7.65 5.60 -18.28
C PRO A 67 -8.48 5.27 -17.03
N ALA A 68 -7.84 4.79 -15.96
CA ALA A 68 -8.52 4.38 -14.72
C ALA A 68 -8.50 5.46 -13.63
N GLY A 69 -7.65 6.47 -13.76
CA GLY A 69 -7.43 7.48 -12.72
C GLY A 69 -6.71 6.93 -11.49
N GLU A 70 -5.89 5.90 -11.65
CA GLU A 70 -5.25 5.17 -10.55
C GLU A 70 -3.73 5.32 -10.57
N TRP A 71 -3.12 5.52 -9.41
CA TRP A 71 -1.66 5.41 -9.27
C TRP A 71 -1.24 3.95 -9.13
N GLU A 72 -0.28 3.52 -9.94
CA GLU A 72 0.21 2.14 -9.92
C GLU A 72 1.40 2.01 -8.98
N PHE A 73 1.32 1.03 -8.08
CA PHE A 73 2.33 0.69 -7.10
C PHE A 73 2.77 -0.76 -7.30
N THR A 74 4.02 -0.98 -7.72
CA THR A 74 4.56 -2.31 -7.96
C THR A 74 5.35 -2.79 -6.75
N LEU A 75 5.16 -4.06 -6.36
CA LEU A 75 5.89 -4.67 -5.26
C LEU A 75 7.40 -4.67 -5.57
N LEU A 76 8.19 -4.08 -4.68
CA LEU A 76 9.65 -4.18 -4.70
C LEU A 76 10.13 -5.41 -3.94
N ARG A 77 9.68 -5.57 -2.70
CA ARG A 77 10.08 -6.70 -1.81
C ARG A 77 9.13 -6.85 -0.62
N VAL A 78 9.22 -8.00 0.04
CA VAL A 78 8.60 -8.25 1.35
C VAL A 78 9.72 -8.38 2.38
N GLU A 79 9.60 -7.63 3.47
CA GLU A 79 10.49 -7.62 4.64
C GLU A 79 9.87 -8.40 5.80
#